data_AF-A0A4R2P2E3-F1
#
_entry.id   AF-A0A4R2P2E3-F1
#
_cell.length_a   1.000
_cell.length_b   1.000
_cell.length_c   1.000
_cell.angle_alpha   90.00
_cell.angle_beta   90.00
_cell.angle_gamma   90.00
#
_symmetry.space_group_name_H-M   'P 1'
#
loop_
_entity.id
_entity.type
_entity.pdbx_description
1 polymer ?
#
loop_
_entity_poly.entity_id
_entity_poly.type
_entity_poly.pdbx_seq_one_letter_code
_entity_poly.pdbx_strand_id
1 'polypeptide(L)'
;MGLREIFGAKKKTELEKNQEELNIVNSSISEEQATKGRLAEATRLINIELEIGTDKELERRAKRIQTASEQNAQRLADLQARKAELERQIQELNSEKRLAHLHELAEEDLKSYERGRRATVIKQEIRKIFSEIESRDGQWSYSKPERLLKEFGIEYGHFNQKDPVQKEGHEIWEPKRIQTNERIDKEAKKLIQDIKDYMGE
;
A
#
# COMPACT_ATOMS: atom_id res chain seq x y z
N MET A 1 1.73 5.58 -4.64
CA MET A 1 1.11 6.82 -4.15
C MET A 1 0.75 6.64 -2.68
N GLY A 2 0.89 7.66 -1.84
CA GLY A 2 0.60 7.54 -0.40
C GLY A 2 -0.83 7.98 -0.02
N LEU A 3 -1.28 7.69 1.21
CA LEU A 3 -2.62 8.03 1.75
C LEU A 3 -2.93 9.52 1.68
N ARG A 4 -1.87 10.34 1.68
CA ARG A 4 -1.94 11.79 1.46
C ARG A 4 -2.32 12.19 0.04
N GLU A 5 -1.98 11.39 -0.97
CA GLU A 5 -2.31 11.66 -2.38
C GLU A 5 -3.74 11.19 -2.72
N ILE A 6 -4.20 10.07 -2.14
CA ILE A 6 -5.50 9.46 -2.48
C ILE A 6 -6.63 10.00 -1.60
N PHE A 7 -6.43 10.10 -0.28
CA PHE A 7 -7.44 10.68 0.62
C PHE A 7 -7.29 12.19 0.82
N GLY A 8 -6.16 12.79 0.45
CA GLY A 8 -5.99 14.25 0.41
C GLY A 8 -6.00 14.95 1.77
N ALA A 9 -5.15 15.97 1.95
CA ALA A 9 -5.14 16.76 3.19
C ALA A 9 -6.47 17.51 3.45
N LYS A 10 -7.13 17.97 2.37
CA LYS A 10 -8.39 18.71 2.46
C LYS A 10 -9.54 17.88 3.04
N LYS A 11 -9.75 16.65 2.54
CA LYS A 11 -10.82 15.76 3.02
C LYS A 11 -10.59 15.28 4.46
N LYS A 12 -9.33 15.09 4.85
CA LYS A 12 -8.99 14.81 6.26
C LYS A 12 -9.42 15.96 7.17
N THR A 13 -9.10 17.19 6.79
CA THR A 13 -9.52 18.38 7.56
C THR A 13 -11.04 18.57 7.55
N GLU A 14 -11.71 18.24 6.45
CA GLU A 14 -13.18 18.25 6.37
C GLU A 14 -13.81 17.22 7.30
N LEU A 15 -13.27 16.00 7.35
CA LEU A 15 -13.73 14.96 8.29
C LEU A 15 -13.56 15.40 9.75
N GLU A 16 -12.43 15.99 10.10
CA GLU A 16 -12.17 16.53 11.44
C GLU A 16 -13.17 17.64 11.81
N LYS A 17 -13.43 18.57 10.87
CA LYS A 17 -14.42 19.64 11.07
C LYS A 17 -15.84 19.11 11.23
N ASN A 18 -16.26 18.16 10.40
CA ASN A 18 -17.59 17.58 10.50
C ASN A 18 -17.78 16.81 11.82
N GLN A 19 -16.73 16.14 12.30
CA GLN A 19 -16.75 15.45 13.59
C GLN A 19 -16.87 16.44 14.77
N GLU A 20 -16.16 17.56 14.70
CA GLU A 20 -16.24 18.64 15.70
C GLU A 20 -17.63 19.29 15.69
N GLU A 21 -18.17 19.61 14.51
CA GLU A 21 -19.51 20.15 14.37
C GLU A 21 -20.58 19.18 14.88
N LEU A 22 -20.45 17.88 14.62
CA LEU A 22 -21.35 16.86 15.13
C LEU A 22 -21.37 16.83 16.66
N ASN A 23 -20.23 17.02 17.32
CA ASN A 23 -20.15 17.08 18.78
C ASN A 23 -20.85 18.33 19.34
N ILE A 24 -20.70 19.47 18.67
CA ILE A 24 -21.41 20.71 19.01
C ILE A 24 -22.93 20.50 18.86
N VAL A 25 -23.38 19.97 17.73
CA VAL A 25 -24.80 19.70 17.46
C VAL A 25 -25.40 18.74 18.49
N ASN A 26 -24.69 17.65 18.83
CA ASN A 26 -25.15 16.72 19.87
C ASN A 26 -25.28 17.41 21.25
N SER A 27 -24.36 18.31 21.58
CA SER A 27 -24.43 19.09 22.82
C SER A 27 -25.64 20.02 22.82
N SER A 28 -25.87 20.76 21.73
CA SER A 28 -27.06 21.61 21.57
C SER A 28 -28.37 20.83 21.61
N ILE A 29 -28.43 19.63 21.02
CA ILE A 29 -29.61 18.75 21.12
C ILE A 29 -29.89 18.40 22.59
N SER A 30 -28.86 18.07 23.37
CA SER A 30 -29.02 17.76 24.80
C SER A 30 -29.56 18.95 25.59
N GLU A 31 -29.04 20.16 25.33
CA GLU A 31 -29.50 21.40 25.95
C GLU A 31 -30.96 21.74 25.60
N GLU A 32 -31.33 21.61 24.32
CA GLU A 32 -32.70 21.87 23.87
C GLU A 32 -33.67 20.78 24.37
N GLN A 33 -33.23 19.53 24.55
CA GLN A 33 -34.01 18.48 25.21
C GLN A 33 -34.25 18.77 26.69
N ALA A 34 -33.24 19.26 27.42
CA ALA A 34 -33.41 19.71 28.79
C ALA A 34 -34.39 20.89 28.89
N THR A 35 -34.31 21.82 27.93
CA THR A 35 -35.24 22.95 27.83
C THR A 35 -36.66 22.50 27.55
N LYS A 36 -36.86 21.51 26.65
CA LYS A 36 -38.16 20.87 26.41
C LYS A 36 -38.77 20.31 27.70
N GLY A 37 -37.96 19.63 28.52
CA GLY A 37 -38.41 19.10 29.82
C GLY A 37 -38.86 20.21 30.78
N ARG A 38 -38.09 21.31 30.88
CA ARG A 38 -38.46 22.47 31.70
C ARG A 38 -39.75 23.14 31.22
N LEU A 39 -39.92 23.29 29.91
CA LEU A 39 -41.13 23.86 29.31
C LEU A 39 -42.34 22.97 29.55
N ALA A 40 -42.20 21.64 29.45
CA ALA A 40 -43.28 20.70 29.75
C ALA A 40 -43.73 20.79 31.21
N GLU A 41 -42.81 20.89 32.17
CA GLU A 41 -43.15 21.09 33.58
C GLU A 41 -43.80 22.46 33.82
N ALA A 42 -43.30 23.53 33.18
CA ALA A 42 -43.93 24.85 33.26
C ALA A 42 -45.36 24.85 32.70
N THR A 43 -45.61 24.13 31.59
CA THR A 43 -46.96 23.93 31.05
C THR A 43 -47.85 23.16 32.03
N ARG A 44 -47.32 22.14 32.71
CA ARG A 44 -48.08 21.40 33.73
C ARG A 44 -48.48 22.29 34.90
N LEU A 45 -47.54 23.06 35.44
CA LEU A 45 -47.79 23.96 36.56
C LEU A 45 -48.83 25.03 36.23
N ILE A 46 -48.72 25.66 35.04
CA ILE A 46 -49.67 26.71 34.67
C ILE A 46 -51.07 26.19 34.41
N ASN A 47 -51.21 24.94 33.93
CA ASN A 47 -52.51 24.30 33.79
C ASN A 47 -53.17 24.02 35.15
N ILE A 48 -52.39 23.60 36.16
CA ILE A 48 -52.89 23.44 37.54
C ILE A 48 -53.37 24.78 38.10
N GLU A 49 -52.61 25.87 37.88
CA GLU A 49 -53.01 27.20 38.34
C GLU A 49 -54.31 27.67 37.66
N LEU A 50 -54.45 27.42 36.35
CA LEU A 50 -55.67 27.74 35.58
C LEU A 50 -56.90 26.95 36.05
N GLU A 51 -56.74 25.72 36.55
CA GLU A 51 -57.81 24.91 37.15
C GLU A 51 -58.29 25.48 38.50
N ILE A 52 -57.39 26.12 39.27
CA ILE A 52 -57.68 26.68 40.59
C ILE A 52 -58.31 28.07 40.48
N GLY A 53 -57.94 28.86 39.47
CA GLY A 53 -58.53 30.18 39.22
C GLY A 53 -58.04 30.82 37.93
N THR A 54 -58.94 31.48 37.21
CA THR A 54 -58.64 32.08 35.90
C THR A 54 -58.46 33.59 35.99
N ASP A 55 -57.32 34.10 35.52
CA ASP A 55 -57.07 35.52 35.26
C ASP A 55 -56.32 35.68 33.92
N LYS A 56 -56.51 36.82 33.25
CA LYS A 56 -55.93 37.15 31.94
C LYS A 56 -54.41 37.05 31.92
N GLU A 57 -53.74 37.30 33.04
CA GLU A 57 -52.28 37.21 33.10
C GLU A 57 -51.78 35.76 33.07
N LEU A 58 -52.51 34.82 33.69
CA LEU A 58 -52.25 33.39 33.62
C LEU A 58 -52.42 32.85 32.18
N GLU A 59 -53.49 33.24 31.50
CA GLU A 59 -53.71 32.87 30.10
C GLU A 59 -52.59 33.38 29.17
N ARG A 60 -52.11 34.61 29.40
CA ARG A 60 -50.98 35.19 28.64
C ARG A 60 -49.69 34.42 28.86
N ARG A 61 -49.39 34.05 30.11
CA ARG A 61 -48.21 33.24 30.44
C ARG A 61 -48.30 31.86 29.81
N ALA A 62 -49.47 31.21 29.83
CA ALA A 62 -49.67 29.92 29.17
C ALA A 62 -49.40 30.00 27.67
N LYS A 63 -49.89 31.05 26.98
CA LYS A 63 -49.58 31.30 25.57
C LYS A 63 -48.09 31.49 25.30
N ARG A 64 -47.37 32.22 26.16
CA ARG A 64 -45.91 32.40 26.00
C ARG A 64 -45.14 31.10 26.14
N ILE A 65 -45.51 30.25 27.11
CA ILE A 65 -44.91 28.94 27.30
C ILE A 65 -45.19 28.04 26.09
N GLN A 66 -46.42 28.07 25.56
CA GLN A 66 -46.79 27.34 24.36
C GLN A 66 -45.95 27.76 23.14
N THR A 67 -45.81 29.07 22.88
CA THR A 67 -44.95 29.58 21.80
C THR A 67 -43.48 29.20 22.00
N ALA A 68 -42.97 29.25 23.24
CA ALA A 68 -41.61 28.81 23.53
C ALA A 68 -41.42 27.30 23.28
N SER A 69 -42.42 26.48 23.59
CA SER A 69 -42.43 25.04 23.32
C SER A 69 -42.38 24.74 21.83
N GLU A 70 -43.18 25.44 21.03
CA GLU A 70 -43.19 25.33 19.57
C GLU A 70 -41.84 25.73 18.95
N GLN A 71 -41.25 26.83 19.42
CA GLN A 71 -39.92 27.27 18.97
C GLN A 71 -38.82 26.28 19.35
N ASN A 72 -38.84 25.74 20.57
CA ASN A 72 -37.90 24.70 21.01
C ASN A 72 -38.06 23.41 20.19
N ALA A 73 -39.30 23.02 19.87
CA ALA A 73 -39.57 21.86 19.01
C ALA A 73 -39.00 22.04 17.59
N GLN A 74 -39.15 23.25 17.01
CA GLN A 74 -38.57 23.56 15.70
C GLN A 74 -37.04 23.51 15.74
N ARG A 75 -36.40 24.12 16.74
CA ARG A 75 -34.93 24.07 16.89
C ARG A 75 -34.42 22.65 17.05
N LEU A 76 -35.11 21.81 17.83
CA LEU A 76 -34.76 20.39 17.96
C LEU A 76 -34.85 19.66 16.62
N ALA A 77 -35.88 19.92 15.82
CA ALA A 77 -36.02 19.33 14.50
C ALA A 77 -34.88 19.77 13.56
N ASP A 78 -34.54 21.06 13.55
CA ASP A 78 -33.45 21.60 12.72
C ASP A 78 -32.08 21.00 13.12
N LEU A 79 -31.81 20.89 14.43
CA LEU A 79 -30.59 20.27 14.94
C LEU A 79 -30.52 18.77 14.62
N GLN A 80 -31.64 18.04 14.71
CA GLN A 80 -31.71 16.63 14.33
C GLN A 80 -31.47 16.44 12.83
N ALA A 81 -32.02 17.31 11.98
CA ALA A 81 -31.75 17.29 10.54
C ALA A 81 -30.27 17.58 10.24
N ARG A 82 -29.67 18.58 10.91
CA ARG A 82 -28.24 18.88 10.77
C ARG A 82 -27.36 17.72 11.23
N LYS A 83 -27.72 17.06 12.33
CA LYS A 83 -27.04 15.85 12.83
C LYS A 83 -27.04 14.75 11.76
N ALA A 84 -28.21 14.42 11.20
CA ALA A 84 -28.33 13.37 10.20
C ALA A 84 -27.48 13.66 8.94
N GLU A 85 -27.44 14.93 8.51
CA GLU A 85 -26.60 15.34 7.39
C GLU A 85 -25.10 15.21 7.69
N LEU A 86 -24.64 15.63 8.88
CA LEU A 86 -23.25 15.48 9.29
C LEU A 86 -22.84 14.00 9.40
N GLU A 87 -23.72 13.15 9.96
CA GLU A 87 -23.47 11.70 10.05
C GLU A 87 -23.31 11.08 8.65
N ARG A 88 -24.14 11.48 7.68
CA ARG A 88 -24.02 11.04 6.28
C ARG A 88 -22.69 11.47 5.66
N GLN A 89 -22.32 12.74 5.80
CA GLN A 89 -21.06 13.28 5.26
C GLN A 89 -19.83 12.60 5.88
N ILE A 90 -19.85 12.35 7.20
CA ILE A 90 -18.78 11.62 7.91
C ILE A 90 -18.69 10.18 7.39
N GLN A 91 -19.82 9.51 7.17
CA GLN A 91 -19.84 8.15 6.63
C GLN A 91 -19.24 8.10 5.22
N GLU A 92 -19.61 9.03 4.34
CA GLU A 92 -19.06 9.17 2.99
C GLU A 92 -17.54 9.36 3.04
N LEU A 93 -17.04 10.34 3.80
CA LEU A 93 -15.61 10.58 3.95
C LEU A 93 -14.85 9.39 4.55
N ASN A 94 -15.43 8.68 5.52
CA ASN A 94 -14.82 7.47 6.06
C ASN A 94 -14.75 6.33 5.03
N SER A 95 -15.75 6.20 4.18
CA SER A 95 -15.74 5.20 3.09
C SER A 95 -14.63 5.49 2.07
N GLU A 96 -14.45 6.76 1.69
CA GLU A 96 -13.38 7.19 0.81
C GLU A 96 -11.99 6.99 1.45
N LYS A 97 -11.85 7.30 2.74
CA LYS A 97 -10.61 7.04 3.51
C LYS A 97 -10.24 5.57 3.50
N ARG A 98 -11.23 4.68 3.69
CA ARG A 98 -11.03 3.23 3.65
C ARG A 98 -10.61 2.78 2.26
N LEU A 99 -11.27 3.27 1.22
CA LEU A 99 -10.93 2.92 -0.16
C LEU A 99 -9.50 3.35 -0.51
N ALA A 100 -9.10 4.56 -0.13
CA ALA A 100 -7.73 5.04 -0.29
C ALA A 100 -6.71 4.13 0.39
N HIS A 101 -6.96 3.74 1.64
CA HIS A 101 -6.10 2.83 2.37
C HIS A 101 -5.99 1.44 1.70
N LEU A 102 -7.09 0.90 1.15
CA LEU A 102 -7.08 -0.36 0.41
C LEU A 102 -6.23 -0.27 -0.87
N HIS A 103 -6.26 0.87 -1.57
CA HIS A 103 -5.41 1.08 -2.74
C HIS A 103 -3.92 1.06 -2.39
N GLU A 104 -3.52 1.67 -1.28
CA GLU A 104 -2.14 1.59 -0.81
C GLU A 104 -1.69 0.18 -0.45
N LEU A 105 -2.53 -0.56 0.28
CA LEU A 105 -2.23 -1.96 0.59
C LEU A 105 -2.06 -2.77 -0.69
N ALA A 106 -2.91 -2.54 -1.70
CA ALA A 106 -2.78 -3.20 -3.00
C ALA A 106 -1.47 -2.84 -3.71
N GLU A 107 -1.01 -1.58 -3.64
CA GLU A 107 0.30 -1.18 -4.20
C GLU A 107 1.48 -1.84 -3.45
N GLU A 108 1.39 -1.96 -2.12
CA GLU A 108 2.42 -2.62 -1.30
C GLU A 108 2.47 -4.14 -1.58
N ASP A 109 1.30 -4.77 -1.69
CA ASP A 109 1.17 -6.18 -2.06
C ASP A 109 1.70 -6.42 -3.47
N LEU A 110 1.44 -5.51 -4.42
CA LEU A 110 1.99 -5.60 -5.78
C LEU A 110 3.51 -5.61 -5.79
N LYS A 111 4.18 -4.78 -4.96
CA LYS A 111 5.65 -4.79 -4.85
C LYS A 111 6.17 -6.12 -4.31
N SER A 112 5.49 -6.68 -3.31
CA SER A 112 5.86 -7.98 -2.73
C SER A 112 5.64 -9.12 -3.72
N TYR A 113 4.50 -9.10 -4.42
CA TYR A 113 4.18 -10.03 -5.48
C TYR A 113 5.21 -9.96 -6.62
N GLU A 114 5.56 -8.76 -7.08
CA GLU A 114 6.53 -8.55 -8.15
C GLU A 114 7.89 -9.17 -7.79
N ARG A 115 8.40 -8.91 -6.57
CA ARG A 115 9.66 -9.51 -6.09
C ARG A 115 9.62 -11.04 -6.12
N GLY A 116 8.57 -11.64 -5.54
CA GLY A 116 8.40 -13.09 -5.54
C GLY A 116 8.23 -13.68 -6.95
N ARG A 117 7.52 -12.97 -7.82
CA ARG A 117 7.28 -13.39 -9.20
C ARG A 117 8.54 -13.32 -10.05
N ARG A 118 9.33 -12.25 -9.95
CA ARG A 118 10.63 -12.10 -10.64
C ARG A 118 11.57 -13.25 -10.30
N ALA A 119 11.70 -13.60 -9.01
CA ALA A 119 12.51 -14.74 -8.57
C ALA A 119 12.00 -16.08 -9.13
N THR A 120 10.67 -16.26 -9.17
CA THR A 120 10.06 -17.47 -9.75
C THR A 120 10.35 -17.61 -11.24
N VAL A 121 10.24 -16.51 -12.00
CA VAL A 121 10.53 -16.49 -13.44
C VAL A 121 12.00 -16.80 -13.71
N ILE A 122 12.93 -16.13 -13.03
CA ILE A 122 14.36 -16.43 -13.16
C ILE A 122 14.66 -17.90 -12.85
N LYS A 123 14.08 -18.45 -11.78
CA LYS A 123 14.28 -19.86 -11.42
C LYS A 123 13.84 -20.81 -12.54
N GLN A 124 12.76 -20.48 -13.26
CA GLN A 124 12.30 -21.27 -14.40
C GLN A 124 13.26 -21.18 -15.59
N GLU A 125 13.76 -19.97 -15.91
CA GLU A 125 14.72 -19.78 -17.01
C GLU A 125 16.08 -20.41 -16.71
N ILE A 126 16.59 -20.26 -15.48
CA ILE A 126 17.83 -20.91 -15.02
C ILE A 126 17.76 -22.43 -15.21
N ARG A 127 16.61 -23.06 -14.96
CA ARG A 127 16.44 -24.51 -15.20
C ARG A 127 16.60 -24.88 -16.67
N LYS A 128 16.12 -24.06 -17.61
CA LYS A 128 16.33 -24.29 -19.04
C LYS A 128 17.80 -24.14 -19.40
N ILE A 129 18.45 -23.10 -18.88
CA ILE A 129 19.89 -22.87 -19.07
C ILE A 129 20.71 -24.03 -18.52
N PHE A 130 20.37 -24.58 -17.35
CA PHE A 130 21.05 -25.76 -16.80
C PHE A 130 21.00 -26.95 -17.75
N SER A 131 19.86 -27.21 -18.37
CA SER A 131 19.75 -28.29 -19.37
C SER A 131 20.66 -28.05 -20.58
N GLU A 132 20.81 -26.79 -21.02
CA GLU A 132 21.76 -26.45 -22.09
C GLU A 132 23.21 -26.61 -21.63
N ILE A 133 23.54 -26.22 -20.40
CA ILE A 133 24.88 -26.38 -19.82
C ILE A 133 25.24 -27.87 -19.74
N GLU A 134 24.38 -28.72 -19.20
CA GLU A 134 24.61 -30.16 -19.08
C GLU A 134 24.88 -30.81 -20.46
N SER A 135 24.20 -30.36 -21.51
CA SER A 135 24.43 -30.85 -22.87
C SER A 135 25.83 -30.53 -23.42
N ARG A 136 26.46 -29.45 -22.94
CA ARG A 136 27.77 -28.98 -23.39
C ARG A 136 28.91 -29.45 -22.49
N ASP A 137 28.68 -29.52 -21.17
CA ASP A 137 29.67 -29.97 -20.18
C ASP A 137 30.00 -31.46 -20.32
N GLY A 138 29.07 -32.26 -20.85
CA GLY A 138 29.30 -33.67 -21.20
C GLY A 138 30.31 -33.92 -22.33
N GLN A 139 30.85 -32.88 -22.98
CA GLN A 139 31.83 -33.01 -24.06
C GLN A 139 33.26 -32.79 -23.55
N TRP A 140 33.95 -33.90 -23.26
CA TRP A 140 35.30 -33.95 -22.67
C TRP A 140 36.38 -33.21 -23.49
N SER A 141 36.14 -32.98 -24.78
CA SER A 141 37.08 -32.38 -25.75
C SER A 141 37.31 -30.87 -25.59
N TYR A 142 36.50 -30.15 -24.80
CA TYR A 142 36.61 -28.67 -24.71
C TYR A 142 37.72 -28.16 -23.77
N SER A 143 38.35 -29.04 -23.00
CA SER A 143 39.34 -28.67 -21.97
C SER A 143 40.80 -28.70 -22.44
N LYS A 144 41.08 -29.23 -23.64
CA LYS A 144 42.44 -29.45 -24.16
C LYS A 144 42.62 -28.82 -25.55
N PRO A 145 43.82 -28.32 -25.88
CA PRO A 145 44.08 -27.75 -27.20
C PRO A 145 44.33 -28.84 -28.25
N GLU A 146 43.35 -29.70 -28.51
CA GLU A 146 43.49 -30.91 -29.34
C GLU A 146 44.12 -30.63 -30.72
N ARG A 147 43.72 -29.54 -31.37
CA ARG A 147 44.29 -29.15 -32.68
C ARG A 147 45.75 -28.78 -32.57
N LEU A 148 46.14 -28.08 -31.51
CA LEU A 148 47.53 -27.70 -31.30
C LEU A 148 48.35 -28.93 -30.91
N LEU A 149 47.84 -29.84 -30.08
CA LEU A 149 48.49 -31.10 -29.73
C LEU A 149 48.82 -31.95 -30.97
N LYS A 150 47.91 -32.01 -31.95
CA LYS A 150 48.11 -32.75 -33.20
C LYS A 150 49.28 -32.24 -34.05
N GLU A 151 49.55 -30.94 -34.06
CA GLU A 151 50.71 -30.36 -34.78
C GLU A 151 52.05 -30.85 -34.20
N PHE A 152 52.07 -31.28 -32.93
CA PHE A 152 53.23 -31.86 -32.26
C PHE A 152 53.20 -33.39 -32.23
N GLY A 153 52.31 -34.03 -33.00
CA GLY A 153 52.18 -35.50 -33.06
C GLY A 153 51.54 -36.13 -31.82
N ILE A 154 50.86 -35.35 -30.97
CA ILE A 154 50.22 -35.83 -29.74
C ILE A 154 48.73 -36.09 -30.03
N GLU A 155 48.35 -37.36 -30.11
CA GLU A 155 46.94 -37.75 -30.36
C GLU A 155 46.04 -37.53 -29.13
N TYR A 156 46.58 -37.82 -27.93
CA TYR A 156 45.88 -37.67 -26.66
C TYR A 156 46.86 -37.25 -25.56
N GLY A 157 46.50 -36.27 -24.72
CA GLY A 157 47.30 -35.91 -23.54
C GLY A 157 47.54 -34.41 -23.38
N HIS A 158 48.76 -34.04 -23.01
CA HIS A 158 49.21 -32.69 -22.71
C HIS A 158 50.61 -32.47 -23.29
N PHE A 159 51.02 -31.22 -23.50
CA PHE A 159 52.40 -30.90 -23.89
C PHE A 159 53.40 -31.40 -22.85
N ASN A 160 54.48 -32.04 -23.30
CA ASN A 160 55.63 -32.34 -22.47
C ASN A 160 56.54 -31.11 -22.36
N GLN A 161 56.50 -30.43 -21.22
CA GLN A 161 57.31 -29.22 -20.98
C GLN A 161 58.83 -29.47 -20.98
N LYS A 162 59.27 -30.74 -20.91
CA LYS A 162 60.70 -31.12 -20.99
C LYS A 162 61.18 -31.29 -22.44
N ASP A 163 60.26 -31.40 -23.40
CA ASP A 163 60.56 -31.44 -24.82
C ASP A 163 60.60 -30.00 -25.36
N PRO A 164 61.75 -29.51 -25.87
CA PRO A 164 61.89 -28.15 -26.37
C PRO A 164 60.90 -27.79 -27.48
N VAL A 165 60.49 -28.76 -28.31
CA VAL A 165 59.56 -28.55 -29.42
C VAL A 165 58.13 -28.40 -28.89
N GLN A 166 57.73 -29.24 -27.94
CA GLN A 166 56.39 -29.17 -27.34
C GLN A 166 56.23 -28.01 -26.35
N LYS A 167 57.33 -27.54 -25.77
CA LYS A 167 57.35 -26.38 -24.88
C LYS A 167 56.86 -25.11 -25.57
N GLU A 168 57.21 -24.90 -26.85
CA GLU A 168 56.72 -23.78 -27.65
C GLU A 168 55.19 -23.79 -27.78
N GLY A 169 54.59 -24.96 -28.07
CA GLY A 169 53.14 -25.12 -28.12
C GLY A 169 52.45 -24.79 -26.80
N HIS A 170 53.06 -25.18 -25.66
CA HIS A 170 52.55 -24.83 -24.34
C HIS A 170 52.61 -23.33 -24.06
N GLU A 171 53.74 -22.68 -24.38
CA GLU A 171 53.95 -21.24 -24.17
C GLU A 171 53.04 -20.37 -25.05
N ILE A 172 52.59 -20.86 -26.21
CA ILE A 172 51.58 -20.20 -27.05
C ILE A 172 50.17 -20.38 -26.50
N TRP A 173 49.83 -21.60 -26.05
CA TRP A 173 48.50 -21.94 -25.58
C TRP A 173 48.16 -21.28 -24.24
N GLU A 174 49.08 -21.35 -23.28
CA GLU A 174 48.81 -21.03 -21.90
C GLU A 174 48.37 -19.56 -21.68
N PRO A 175 49.04 -18.54 -22.26
CA PRO A 175 48.59 -17.15 -22.15
C PRO A 175 47.22 -16.92 -22.80
N LYS A 176 46.93 -17.55 -23.95
CA LYS A 176 45.63 -17.45 -24.63
C LYS A 176 44.52 -18.09 -23.80
N ARG A 177 44.81 -19.22 -23.15
CA ARG A 177 43.89 -19.89 -22.21
C ARG A 177 43.58 -18.98 -21.03
N ILE A 178 44.61 -18.44 -20.38
CA ILE A 178 44.44 -17.53 -19.22
C ILE A 178 43.61 -16.31 -19.61
N GLN A 179 43.96 -15.62 -20.70
CA GLN A 179 43.22 -14.45 -21.19
C GLN A 179 41.75 -14.79 -21.51
N THR A 180 41.51 -15.97 -22.09
CA THR A 180 40.16 -16.43 -22.41
C THR A 180 39.36 -16.71 -21.14
N ASN A 181 39.96 -17.37 -20.15
CA ASN A 181 39.33 -17.63 -18.86
C ASN A 181 38.98 -16.32 -18.14
N GLU A 182 39.90 -15.37 -18.09
CA GLU A 182 39.63 -14.05 -17.49
C GLU A 182 38.47 -13.31 -18.18
N ARG A 183 38.37 -13.41 -19.51
CA ARG A 183 37.26 -12.84 -20.27
C ARG A 183 35.94 -13.54 -19.92
N ILE A 184 35.92 -14.87 -19.90
CA ILE A 184 34.75 -15.68 -19.54
C ILE A 184 34.29 -15.36 -18.11
N ASP A 185 35.21 -15.25 -17.16
CA ASP A 185 34.90 -14.90 -15.77
C ASP A 185 34.26 -13.50 -15.65
N LYS A 186 34.74 -12.53 -16.44
CA LYS A 186 34.14 -11.19 -16.51
C LYS A 186 32.73 -11.23 -17.11
N GLU A 187 32.54 -11.99 -18.19
CA GLU A 187 31.23 -12.16 -18.84
C GLU A 187 30.24 -12.84 -17.89
N ALA A 188 30.67 -13.87 -17.15
CA ALA A 188 29.85 -14.56 -16.15
C ALA A 188 29.45 -13.64 -14.98
N LYS A 189 30.39 -12.83 -14.47
CA LYS A 189 30.08 -11.83 -13.43
C LYS A 189 29.07 -10.80 -13.91
N LYS A 190 29.17 -10.35 -15.17
CA LYS A 190 28.20 -9.43 -15.76
C LYS A 190 26.81 -10.07 -15.83
N LEU A 191 26.71 -11.30 -16.31
CA LEU A 191 25.44 -12.04 -16.34
C LEU A 191 24.81 -12.18 -14.96
N ILE A 192 25.62 -12.50 -13.94
CA ILE A 192 25.13 -12.57 -12.55
C ILE A 192 24.62 -11.21 -12.08
N GLN A 193 25.30 -10.12 -12.43
CA GLN A 193 24.85 -8.78 -12.09
C GLN A 193 23.53 -8.43 -12.78
N ASP A 194 23.39 -8.72 -14.08
CA ASP A 194 22.15 -8.48 -14.83
C ASP A 194 20.95 -9.24 -14.22
N ILE A 195 21.18 -10.46 -13.70
CA ILE A 195 20.17 -11.26 -12.99
C ILE A 195 19.80 -10.61 -11.64
N LYS A 196 20.78 -10.09 -10.89
CA LYS A 196 20.55 -9.38 -9.63
C LYS A 196 19.77 -8.09 -9.82
N ASP A 197 20.17 -7.29 -10.80
CA ASP A 197 19.50 -6.05 -11.17
C ASP A 197 18.04 -6.32 -11.55
N TYR A 198 17.77 -7.41 -12.29
CA TYR A 198 16.41 -7.84 -12.59
C TYR A 198 15.63 -8.26 -11.34
N MET A 199 16.25 -8.83 -10.32
CA MET A 199 15.59 -9.15 -9.04
C MET A 199 15.36 -7.91 -8.16
N GLY A 200 15.96 -6.77 -8.51
CA GLY A 200 15.88 -5.52 -7.76
C GLY A 200 16.91 -5.40 -6.63
N GLU A 201 18.03 -6.12 -6.75
CA GLU A 201 19.28 -5.90 -5.98
C GLU A 201 20.20 -4.93 -6.71
#